data_AF-A0A4Y3R6U8-F1
#
_entry.id   AF-A0A4Y3R6U8-F1
#
_cell.length_a   1.000
_cell.length_b   1.000
_cell.length_c   1.000
_cell.angle_alpha   90.00
_cell.angle_beta   90.00
_cell.angle_gamma   90.00
#
_symmetry.space_group_name_H-M   'P 1'
#
loop_
_entity.id
_entity.type
_entity.pdbx_description
1 polymer ?
#
loop_
_entity_poly.entity_id
_entity_poly.type
_entity_poly.pdbx_seq_one_letter_code
_entity_poly.pdbx_strand_id
1 'polypeptide(L)'
;MRPLSAACWDVAMERVTDSLPARIFLLACNPDKERRAWGDTLGYAVRAAVLVELAERGCLSDADGKARPVGDRRTGDPVLDAVLRGLAEHGRPRRWRTLVARARRQTLQSLEEQLVTAGEIRVERRALRRDRVVLREPGLPGRLRAEALETLESSTPVEQVPRAEAALAAMAALGKLAPELNWQVRHRNRKRIKELTKRGGPAVTGLKKALDSRNAAAASSASSSAS
;
A
#
# COMPACT_ATOMS: atom_id res chain seq x y z
N MET A 1 6.64 16.03 -35.59
CA MET A 1 6.07 15.45 -34.35
C MET A 1 5.87 13.96 -34.59
N ARG A 2 6.80 13.11 -34.12
CA ARG A 2 6.69 11.64 -34.31
C ARG A 2 5.85 11.06 -33.17
N PRO A 3 4.87 10.17 -33.42
CA PRO A 3 4.18 9.47 -32.34
C PRO A 3 5.18 8.57 -31.62
N LEU A 4 5.23 8.65 -30.29
CA LEU A 4 6.01 7.74 -29.46
C LEU A 4 5.49 6.31 -29.68
N SER A 5 6.37 5.42 -30.16
CA SER A 5 6.13 4.00 -30.44
C SER A 5 5.45 3.28 -29.27
N ALA A 6 4.47 2.42 -29.55
CA ALA A 6 3.74 1.59 -28.59
C ALA A 6 4.65 0.83 -27.60
N ALA A 7 5.88 0.47 -28.00
CA ALA A 7 6.86 -0.18 -27.14
C ALA A 7 7.40 0.72 -26.00
N CYS A 8 7.47 2.04 -26.21
CA CYS A 8 7.82 2.99 -25.15
C CYS A 8 6.68 3.19 -24.14
N TRP A 9 5.44 2.91 -24.55
CA TRP A 9 4.29 2.88 -23.65
C TRP A 9 4.33 1.60 -22.83
N ASP A 10 4.55 0.43 -23.43
CA ASP A 10 4.61 -0.84 -22.67
C ASP A 10 5.71 -0.83 -21.59
N VAL A 11 6.94 -0.37 -21.86
CA VAL A 11 8.03 -0.34 -20.87
C VAL A 11 7.85 0.73 -19.77
N ALA A 12 7.19 1.86 -20.08
CA ALA A 12 6.87 2.88 -19.07
C ALA A 12 5.63 2.52 -18.24
N MET A 13 4.69 1.76 -18.82
CA MET A 13 3.44 1.30 -18.18
C MET A 13 3.66 0.07 -17.31
N GLU A 14 4.56 -0.84 -17.69
CA GLU A 14 5.04 -1.95 -16.86
C GLU A 14 5.60 -1.44 -15.51
N ARG A 15 6.19 -0.24 -15.49
CA ARG A 15 6.72 0.39 -14.27
C ARG A 15 5.67 0.90 -13.29
N VAL A 16 4.45 1.20 -13.74
CA VAL A 16 3.43 1.81 -12.85
C VAL A 16 2.82 0.74 -11.95
N THR A 17 2.48 -0.42 -12.52
CA THR A 17 1.91 -1.57 -11.79
C THR A 17 2.94 -2.26 -10.90
N ASP A 18 4.23 -2.12 -11.21
CA ASP A 18 5.33 -2.63 -10.39
C ASP A 18 5.63 -1.81 -9.13
N SER A 19 5.15 -0.57 -9.05
CA SER A 19 5.29 0.23 -7.84
C SER A 19 4.58 -0.46 -6.66
N LEU A 20 5.19 -0.45 -5.48
CA LEU A 20 4.59 -1.06 -4.29
C LEU A 20 3.18 -0.52 -3.95
N PRO A 21 2.87 0.80 -4.06
CA PRO A 21 1.53 1.29 -3.83
C PRO A 21 0.53 0.77 -4.86
N ALA A 22 0.91 0.65 -6.14
CA ALA A 22 0.05 0.05 -7.16
C ALA A 22 -0.20 -1.44 -6.89
N ARG A 23 0.85 -2.22 -6.58
CA ARG A 23 0.72 -3.63 -6.21
C ARG A 23 -0.24 -3.82 -5.02
N ILE A 24 -0.16 -2.98 -4.00
CA ILE A 24 -1.08 -3.00 -2.85
C ILE A 24 -2.52 -2.67 -3.26
N PHE A 25 -2.71 -1.66 -4.12
CA PHE A 25 -4.03 -1.31 -4.64
C PHE A 25 -4.65 -2.48 -5.43
N LEU A 26 -3.89 -3.02 -6.37
CA LEU A 26 -4.33 -4.07 -7.30
C LEU A 26 -4.57 -5.39 -6.57
N LEU A 27 -3.71 -5.77 -5.63
CA LEU A 27 -3.92 -6.94 -4.75
C LEU A 27 -5.27 -6.87 -4.03
N ALA A 28 -5.64 -5.68 -3.57
CA ALA A 28 -6.89 -5.43 -2.85
C ALA A 28 -8.13 -5.41 -3.75
N CYS A 29 -7.98 -5.25 -5.07
CA CYS A 29 -9.09 -5.26 -6.03
C CYS A 29 -9.66 -6.67 -6.22
N ASN A 30 -10.95 -6.87 -5.93
CA ASN A 30 -11.63 -8.12 -6.24
C ASN A 30 -12.54 -7.92 -7.46
N PRO A 31 -12.18 -8.48 -8.64
CA PRO A 31 -12.96 -8.29 -9.88
C PRO A 31 -14.36 -8.92 -9.80
N ASP A 32 -14.52 -10.01 -9.06
CA ASP A 32 -15.77 -10.79 -9.01
C ASP A 32 -16.80 -10.23 -8.02
N LYS A 33 -16.38 -9.39 -7.06
CA LYS A 33 -17.23 -8.96 -5.94
C LYS A 33 -17.60 -7.48 -5.92
N GLU A 34 -17.43 -6.74 -7.01
CA GLU A 34 -17.77 -5.29 -7.14
C GLU A 34 -17.31 -4.42 -5.94
N ARG A 35 -16.21 -4.80 -5.29
CA ARG A 35 -15.90 -4.30 -3.94
C ARG A 35 -14.60 -3.52 -3.88
N ARG A 36 -14.70 -2.27 -3.43
CA ARG A 36 -13.71 -1.67 -2.52
C ARG A 36 -13.87 -2.31 -1.13
N ALA A 37 -13.55 -3.60 -0.96
CA ALA A 37 -13.85 -4.37 0.25
C ALA A 37 -13.19 -3.85 1.54
N TRP A 38 -12.16 -3.01 1.38
CA TRP A 38 -11.18 -2.73 2.42
C TRP A 38 -11.35 -1.37 3.10
N GLY A 39 -12.30 -0.55 2.62
CA GLY A 39 -12.61 0.76 3.15
C GLY A 39 -11.36 1.62 3.38
N ASP A 40 -11.30 2.26 4.53
CA ASP A 40 -10.19 3.14 4.92
C ASP A 40 -8.85 2.39 5.13
N THR A 41 -8.89 1.06 5.32
CA THR A 41 -7.68 0.22 5.50
C THR A 41 -6.79 0.22 4.27
N LEU A 42 -7.39 0.21 3.07
CA LEU A 42 -6.63 0.31 1.83
C LEU A 42 -5.88 1.65 1.75
N GLY A 43 -6.51 2.74 2.20
CA GLY A 43 -5.85 4.04 2.28
C GLY A 43 -4.62 4.02 3.19
N TYR A 44 -4.72 3.40 4.38
CA TYR A 44 -3.56 3.20 5.25
C TYR A 44 -2.44 2.40 4.56
N ALA A 45 -2.79 1.29 3.91
CA ALA A 45 -1.80 0.42 3.26
C ALA A 45 -1.12 1.09 2.07
N VAL A 46 -1.88 1.74 1.19
CA VAL A 46 -1.34 2.52 0.05
C VAL A 46 -0.45 3.65 0.56
N ARG A 47 -0.88 4.38 1.58
CA ARG A 47 -0.04 5.44 2.19
C ARG A 47 1.26 4.88 2.76
N ALA A 48 1.22 3.73 3.40
CA ALA A 48 2.43 3.07 3.91
C ALA A 48 3.34 2.60 2.77
N ALA A 49 2.78 2.06 1.68
CA ALA A 49 3.52 1.63 0.51
C ALA A 49 4.28 2.78 -0.18
N VAL A 50 3.63 3.94 -0.35
CA VAL A 50 4.31 5.15 -0.83
C VAL A 50 5.49 5.53 0.07
N LEU A 51 5.31 5.44 1.39
CA LEU A 51 6.38 5.75 2.36
C LEU A 51 7.52 4.72 2.35
N VAL A 52 7.23 3.44 2.11
CA VAL A 52 8.26 2.41 1.89
C VAL A 52 9.07 2.75 0.66
N GLU A 53 8.41 3.02 -0.46
CA GLU A 53 9.08 3.25 -1.74
C GLU A 53 9.90 4.54 -1.72
N LEU A 54 9.41 5.59 -1.08
CA LEU A 54 10.20 6.81 -0.83
C LEU A 54 11.44 6.54 0.04
N ALA A 55 11.36 5.63 1.01
CA ALA A 55 12.52 5.25 1.82
C ALA A 55 13.53 4.41 1.01
N GLU A 56 13.05 3.48 0.19
CA GLU A 56 13.90 2.67 -0.69
C GLU A 56 14.61 3.50 -1.76
N ARG A 57 13.94 4.52 -2.31
CA ARG A 57 14.54 5.52 -3.22
C ARG A 57 15.45 6.53 -2.49
N GLY A 58 15.60 6.42 -1.17
CA GLY A 58 16.42 7.33 -0.37
C GLY A 58 15.85 8.74 -0.20
N CYS A 59 14.58 8.99 -0.56
CA CYS A 59 13.91 10.27 -0.35
C CYS A 59 13.55 10.49 1.13
N LEU A 60 13.45 9.41 1.91
CA LEU A 60 13.22 9.44 3.36
C LEU A 60 14.31 8.68 4.09
N SER A 61 14.71 9.22 5.24
CA SER A 61 15.56 8.55 6.23
C SER A 61 14.77 8.32 7.52
N ASP A 62 15.13 7.27 8.26
CA ASP A 62 14.66 7.11 9.64
C ASP A 62 15.60 7.86 10.60
N ALA A 63 15.02 8.71 11.43
CA ALA A 63 15.66 9.40 12.54
C ALA A 63 14.88 9.06 13.81
N ASP A 64 15.35 8.03 14.52
CA ASP A 64 14.77 7.52 15.78
C ASP A 64 13.27 7.18 15.66
N GLY A 65 12.91 6.40 14.64
CA GLY A 65 11.52 6.01 14.39
C GLY A 65 10.64 7.13 13.83
N LYS A 66 11.25 8.20 13.32
CA LYS A 66 10.58 9.30 12.62
C LYS A 66 11.14 9.40 11.20
N ALA A 67 10.27 9.52 10.21
CA ALA A 67 10.71 9.80 8.85
C ALA A 67 11.15 11.25 8.73
N ARG A 68 12.28 11.47 8.04
CA ARG A 68 12.82 12.78 7.68
C ARG A 68 13.08 12.83 6.16
N PRO A 69 12.55 13.84 5.43
CA PRO A 69 12.91 14.09 4.04
C PRO A 69 14.42 14.31 3.87
N VAL A 70 14.97 13.75 2.79
CA VAL A 70 16.39 13.85 2.46
C VAL A 70 16.56 14.70 1.20
N GLY A 71 17.06 15.93 1.37
CA GLY A 71 17.27 16.89 0.28
C GLY A 71 15.98 17.30 -0.45
N ASP A 72 16.12 17.78 -1.68
CA ASP A 72 15.03 18.11 -2.61
C ASP A 72 14.90 17.06 -3.73
N ARG A 73 14.98 15.78 -3.36
CA ARG A 73 14.89 14.67 -4.32
C ARG A 73 13.52 14.62 -4.96
N ARG A 74 13.45 14.29 -6.25
CA ARG A 74 12.21 13.98 -6.97
C ARG A 74 12.24 12.55 -7.47
N THR A 75 11.10 11.88 -7.41
CA THR A 75 10.97 10.48 -7.83
C THR A 75 10.54 10.35 -9.29
N GLY A 76 9.96 11.42 -9.86
CA GLY A 76 9.33 11.38 -11.19
C GLY A 76 7.96 10.71 -11.18
N ASP A 77 7.52 10.17 -10.05
CA ASP A 77 6.19 9.64 -9.85
C ASP A 77 5.31 10.70 -9.16
N PRO A 78 4.20 11.13 -9.78
CA PRO A 78 3.37 12.21 -9.24
C PRO A 78 2.82 11.96 -7.84
N VAL A 79 2.47 10.71 -7.51
CA VAL A 79 1.92 10.36 -6.19
C VAL A 79 3.01 10.43 -5.14
N LEU A 80 4.17 9.82 -5.39
CA LEU A 80 5.33 9.86 -4.49
C LEU A 80 5.80 11.30 -4.28
N ASP A 81 5.90 12.11 -5.35
CA ASP A 81 6.33 13.50 -5.29
C ASP A 81 5.33 14.39 -4.55
N ALA A 82 4.02 14.16 -4.70
CA ALA A 82 3.00 14.87 -3.93
C ALA A 82 3.11 14.55 -2.43
N VAL A 83 3.35 13.28 -2.07
CA VAL A 83 3.59 12.88 -0.69
C VAL A 83 4.85 13.55 -0.13
N LEU A 84 5.95 13.54 -0.88
CA LEU A 84 7.22 14.11 -0.45
C LEU A 84 7.11 15.63 -0.23
N ARG A 85 6.42 16.35 -1.13
CA ARG A 85 6.15 17.79 -0.98
C ARG A 85 5.38 18.10 0.31
N GLY A 86 4.30 17.37 0.57
CA GLY A 86 3.53 17.54 1.81
C GLY A 86 4.32 17.21 3.08
N LEU A 87 5.37 16.38 3.00
CA LEU A 87 6.28 16.14 4.12
C LEU A 87 7.28 17.30 4.29
N ALA A 88 7.80 17.85 3.18
CA ALA A 88 8.74 18.96 3.18
C ALA A 88 8.12 20.25 3.76
N GLU A 89 6.86 20.54 3.44
CA GLU A 89 6.11 21.71 3.94
C GLU A 89 6.04 21.77 5.48
N HIS A 90 6.12 20.63 6.16
CA HIS A 90 6.09 20.59 7.64
C HIS A 90 7.44 20.83 8.30
N GLY A 91 8.55 20.72 7.55
CA GLY A 91 9.91 21.06 7.99
C GLY A 91 10.46 20.26 9.19
N ARG A 92 9.75 19.24 9.69
CA ARG A 92 10.11 18.50 10.92
C ARG A 92 9.87 17.00 10.78
N PRO A 93 10.76 16.13 11.29
CA PRO A 93 10.56 14.68 11.30
C PRO A 93 9.25 14.28 12.00
N ARG A 94 8.62 13.20 11.52
CA ARG A 94 7.34 12.70 12.06
C ARG A 94 7.38 11.19 12.22
N ARG A 95 6.71 10.69 13.27
CA ARG A 95 6.58 9.24 13.51
C ARG A 95 5.92 8.59 12.29
N TRP A 96 6.44 7.45 11.85
CA TRP A 96 5.90 6.71 10.69
C TRP A 96 4.39 6.46 10.81
N ARG A 97 3.90 6.00 11.96
CA ARG A 97 2.45 5.77 12.19
C ARG A 97 1.60 7.01 11.88
N THR A 98 2.11 8.20 12.20
CA THR A 98 1.40 9.48 12.00
C THR A 98 1.38 9.81 10.52
N LEU A 99 2.48 9.57 9.80
CA LEU A 99 2.56 9.79 8.36
C LEU A 99 1.70 8.81 7.56
N VAL A 100 1.58 7.56 8.03
CA VAL A 100 0.71 6.55 7.43
C VAL A 100 -0.77 6.91 7.63
N ALA A 101 -1.14 7.47 8.80
CA ALA A 101 -2.52 7.87 9.06
C ALA A 101 -2.93 9.15 8.30
N ARG A 102 -1.98 10.07 8.10
CA ARG A 102 -2.23 11.38 7.48
C ARG A 102 -2.39 11.28 5.97
N ALA A 103 -3.32 12.07 5.42
CA ALA A 103 -3.56 12.22 3.97
C ALA A 103 -3.77 10.89 3.21
N ARG A 104 -4.13 9.81 3.90
CA ARG A 104 -4.23 8.45 3.37
C ARG A 104 -5.32 8.30 2.30
N ARG A 105 -6.42 9.06 2.45
CA ARG A 105 -7.54 9.05 1.50
C ARG A 105 -7.17 9.80 0.23
N GLN A 106 -6.55 10.96 0.36
CA GLN A 106 -6.04 11.75 -0.75
C GLN A 106 -4.97 10.96 -1.52
N THR A 107 -4.04 10.31 -0.81
CA THR A 107 -3.00 9.48 -1.46
C THR A 107 -3.62 8.31 -2.24
N LEU A 108 -4.63 7.64 -1.67
CA LEU A 108 -5.36 6.57 -2.36
C LEU A 108 -6.09 7.08 -3.61
N GLN A 109 -6.74 8.24 -3.50
CA GLN A 109 -7.44 8.86 -4.63
C GLN A 109 -6.47 9.24 -5.75
N SER A 110 -5.36 9.89 -5.44
CA SER A 110 -4.36 10.27 -6.44
C SER A 110 -3.73 9.04 -7.13
N LEU A 111 -3.52 7.94 -6.39
CA LEU A 111 -3.07 6.68 -6.99
C LEU A 111 -4.12 6.08 -7.92
N GLU A 112 -5.39 6.06 -7.50
CA GLU A 112 -6.49 5.59 -8.35
C GLU A 112 -6.57 6.41 -9.64
N GLU A 113 -6.47 7.73 -9.55
CA GLU A 113 -6.43 8.63 -10.70
C GLU A 113 -5.22 8.33 -11.61
N GLN A 114 -4.03 8.14 -11.04
CA GLN A 114 -2.83 7.77 -11.79
C GLN A 114 -3.00 6.43 -12.53
N LEU A 115 -3.58 5.41 -11.88
CA LEU A 115 -3.83 4.11 -12.50
C LEU A 115 -4.90 4.18 -13.59
N VAL A 116 -5.91 5.06 -13.45
CA VAL A 116 -6.89 5.34 -14.51
C VAL A 116 -6.24 6.04 -15.69
N THR A 117 -5.42 7.07 -15.45
CA THR A 117 -4.70 7.80 -16.50
C THR A 117 -3.72 6.89 -17.24
N ALA A 118 -3.08 5.96 -16.52
CA ALA A 118 -2.23 4.93 -17.11
C ALA A 118 -3.02 3.81 -17.83
N GLY A 119 -4.35 3.81 -17.79
CA GLY A 119 -5.17 2.79 -18.46
C GLY A 119 -5.12 1.40 -17.81
N GLU A 120 -4.56 1.28 -16.61
CA GLU A 120 -4.43 0.02 -15.88
C GLU A 120 -5.73 -0.40 -15.19
N ILE A 121 -6.55 0.60 -14.84
CA ILE A 121 -7.89 0.40 -14.32
C ILE A 121 -8.89 1.34 -15.00
N ARG A 122 -10.15 0.93 -14.99
CA ARG A 122 -11.30 1.78 -15.28
C ARG A 122 -12.22 1.78 -14.07
N VAL A 123 -12.65 2.96 -13.64
CA VAL A 123 -13.59 3.09 -12.52
C VAL A 123 -14.98 3.42 -13.07
N GLU A 124 -15.89 2.45 -13.02
CA GLU A 124 -17.30 2.64 -13.30
C GLU A 124 -17.98 3.22 -12.06
N ARG A 125 -18.19 4.54 -12.05
CA ARG A 125 -18.93 5.24 -10.99
C ARG A 125 -20.40 4.88 -11.10
N ARG A 126 -21.04 4.51 -9.99
CA ARG A 126 -22.46 4.13 -9.97
C ARG A 126 -23.21 4.99 -8.95
N ALA A 127 -24.36 5.54 -9.34
CA ALA A 127 -25.11 6.49 -8.50
C ALA A 127 -25.73 5.83 -7.24
N LEU A 128 -26.23 4.60 -7.39
CA LEU A 128 -26.94 3.85 -6.34
C LEU A 128 -26.18 2.61 -5.84
N ARG A 129 -25.00 2.34 -6.41
CA ARG A 129 -24.14 1.20 -6.06
C ARG A 129 -22.72 1.71 -5.82
N ARG A 130 -21.88 0.85 -5.26
CA ARG A 130 -20.46 1.18 -5.12
C ARG A 130 -19.79 1.20 -6.49
N ASP A 131 -18.76 2.02 -6.62
CA ASP A 131 -17.91 2.05 -7.81
C ASP A 131 -17.33 0.67 -8.10
N ARG A 132 -17.36 0.29 -9.37
CA ARG A 132 -16.71 -0.93 -9.85
C ARG A 132 -15.37 -0.57 -10.48
N VAL A 133 -14.32 -1.24 -10.02
CA VAL A 133 -12.98 -1.14 -10.62
C VAL A 133 -12.83 -2.30 -11.58
N VAL A 134 -12.69 -2.00 -12.87
CA VAL A 134 -12.37 -2.94 -13.94
C VAL A 134 -10.87 -2.85 -14.19
N LEU A 135 -10.18 -3.99 -14.16
CA LEU A 135 -8.74 -4.05 -14.37
C LEU A 135 -8.43 -4.34 -15.83
N ARG A 136 -7.37 -3.72 -16.38
CA ARG A 136 -6.82 -4.08 -17.69
C ARG A 136 -6.42 -5.55 -17.73
N GLU A 137 -5.79 -6.02 -16.66
CA GLU A 137 -5.42 -7.42 -16.47
C GLU A 137 -6.19 -8.05 -15.30
N PRO A 138 -7.27 -8.83 -15.56
CA PRO A 138 -8.10 -9.41 -14.51
C PRO A 138 -7.39 -10.42 -13.60
N GLY A 139 -6.34 -11.09 -14.09
CA GLY A 139 -5.60 -12.10 -13.34
C GLY A 139 -4.56 -11.54 -12.35
N LEU A 140 -4.13 -10.29 -12.54
CA LEU A 140 -3.06 -9.67 -11.75
C LEU A 140 -3.36 -9.63 -10.24
N PRO A 141 -4.56 -9.25 -9.76
CA PRO A 141 -4.87 -9.31 -8.33
C PRO A 141 -4.68 -10.70 -7.72
N GLY A 142 -5.06 -11.76 -8.44
CA GLY A 142 -4.91 -13.14 -8.00
C GLY A 142 -3.45 -13.54 -7.84
N ARG A 143 -2.61 -13.17 -8.83
CA ARG A 143 -1.15 -13.43 -8.78
C ARG A 143 -0.48 -12.70 -7.62
N LEU A 144 -0.81 -11.42 -7.39
CA LEU A 144 -0.24 -10.65 -6.27
C LEU A 144 -0.65 -11.24 -4.91
N ARG A 145 -1.86 -11.78 -4.79
CA ARG A 145 -2.30 -12.49 -3.58
C ARG A 145 -1.55 -13.80 -3.39
N ALA A 146 -1.36 -14.57 -4.45
CA ALA A 146 -0.60 -15.81 -4.42
C ALA A 146 0.85 -15.55 -4.00
N GLU A 147 1.50 -14.54 -4.58
CA GLU A 147 2.86 -14.11 -4.20
C GLU A 147 2.95 -13.70 -2.72
N ALA A 148 1.99 -12.91 -2.24
CA ALA A 148 1.94 -12.51 -0.84
C ALA A 148 1.75 -13.72 0.10
N LEU A 149 0.90 -14.67 -0.28
CA LEU A 149 0.67 -15.91 0.48
C LEU A 149 1.91 -16.80 0.47
N GLU A 150 2.52 -17.01 -0.68
CA GLU A 150 3.75 -17.79 -0.83
C GLU A 150 4.87 -17.21 0.03
N THR A 151 5.05 -15.89 0.01
CA THR A 151 6.04 -15.23 0.87
C THR A 151 5.76 -15.46 2.37
N LEU A 152 4.48 -15.45 2.77
CA LEU A 152 4.05 -15.69 4.15
C LEU A 152 4.20 -17.14 4.60
N GLU A 153 4.10 -18.10 3.68
CA GLU A 153 4.10 -19.54 4.00
C GLU A 153 5.43 -20.22 3.66
N SER A 154 6.28 -19.52 2.92
CA SER A 154 7.61 -19.97 2.54
C SER A 154 8.48 -20.28 3.76
N SER A 155 9.29 -21.33 3.63
CA SER A 155 10.32 -21.70 4.62
C SER A 155 11.62 -20.90 4.44
N THR A 156 11.73 -20.07 3.39
CA THR A 156 12.91 -19.23 3.13
C THR A 156 13.14 -18.27 4.30
N PRO A 157 14.38 -18.16 4.83
CA PRO A 157 14.72 -17.19 5.87
C PRO A 157 14.33 -15.76 5.47
N VAL A 158 13.76 -14.99 6.41
CA VAL A 158 13.20 -13.65 6.12
C VAL A 158 14.28 -12.66 5.65
N GLU A 159 15.52 -12.88 6.03
CA GLU A 159 16.70 -12.10 5.63
C GLU A 159 16.96 -12.21 4.13
N GLN A 160 16.64 -13.36 3.54
CA GLN A 160 16.82 -13.65 2.11
C GLN A 160 15.63 -13.19 1.27
N VAL A 161 14.49 -12.90 1.89
CA VAL A 161 13.31 -12.38 1.19
C VAL A 161 13.60 -10.94 0.71
N PRO A 162 13.36 -10.62 -0.57
CA PRO A 162 13.41 -9.27 -1.09
C PRO A 162 12.55 -8.30 -0.27
N ARG A 163 13.02 -7.07 -0.06
CA ARG A 163 12.31 -6.10 0.81
C ARG A 163 10.92 -5.76 0.28
N ALA A 164 10.77 -5.61 -1.03
CA ALA A 164 9.50 -5.32 -1.68
C ALA A 164 8.46 -6.45 -1.46
N GLU A 165 8.84 -7.71 -1.64
CA GLU A 165 8.00 -8.88 -1.37
C GLU A 165 7.64 -8.97 0.11
N ALA A 166 8.61 -8.77 1.00
CA ALA A 166 8.36 -8.74 2.44
C ALA A 166 7.37 -7.64 2.84
N ALA A 167 7.51 -6.45 2.24
CA ALA A 167 6.59 -5.33 2.46
C ALA A 167 5.19 -5.63 1.93
N LEU A 168 5.07 -6.16 0.70
CA LEU A 168 3.79 -6.55 0.10
C LEU A 168 3.05 -7.58 0.97
N ALA A 169 3.74 -8.67 1.32
CA ALA A 169 3.20 -9.76 2.13
C ALA A 169 2.77 -9.30 3.52
N ALA A 170 3.62 -8.53 4.21
CA ALA A 170 3.32 -8.00 5.53
C ALA A 170 2.15 -7.01 5.50
N MET A 171 2.12 -6.06 4.56
CA MET A 171 1.04 -5.09 4.45
C MET A 171 -0.29 -5.73 4.08
N ALA A 172 -0.28 -6.71 3.17
CA ALA A 172 -1.46 -7.48 2.80
C ALA A 172 -2.03 -8.21 4.04
N ALA A 173 -1.17 -8.87 4.84
CA ALA A 173 -1.60 -9.54 6.06
C ALA A 173 -2.11 -8.56 7.13
N LEU A 174 -1.41 -7.45 7.36
CA LEU A 174 -1.76 -6.43 8.36
C LEU A 174 -3.09 -5.72 8.03
N GLY A 175 -3.25 -5.31 6.77
CA GLY A 175 -4.47 -4.68 6.26
C GLY A 175 -5.60 -5.67 5.97
N LYS A 176 -5.33 -6.98 6.16
CA LYS A 176 -6.19 -8.11 5.81
C LYS A 176 -6.54 -8.17 4.33
N LEU A 177 -5.84 -7.48 3.42
CA LEU A 177 -6.24 -7.02 2.07
C LEU A 177 -6.61 -8.08 1.02
N ALA A 178 -6.70 -9.35 1.41
CA ALA A 178 -7.14 -10.44 0.56
C ALA A 178 -8.09 -11.36 1.34
N PRO A 179 -9.20 -11.84 0.76
CA PRO A 179 -10.08 -12.82 1.42
C PRO A 179 -9.35 -14.08 1.92
N GLU A 180 -8.33 -14.50 1.18
CA GLU A 180 -7.46 -15.64 1.45
C GLU A 180 -6.59 -15.42 2.69
N LEU A 181 -6.28 -14.16 3.03
CA LEU A 181 -5.57 -13.76 4.25
C LEU A 181 -6.51 -13.70 5.45
N ASN A 182 -7.25 -14.79 5.66
CA ASN A 182 -8.21 -14.95 6.74
C ASN A 182 -7.52 -15.03 8.13
N TRP A 183 -8.32 -15.14 9.19
CA TRP A 183 -7.78 -15.17 10.55
C TRP A 183 -6.83 -16.36 10.80
N GLN A 184 -7.17 -17.56 10.30
CA GLN A 184 -6.38 -18.76 10.53
C GLN A 184 -4.99 -18.64 9.89
N VAL A 185 -4.90 -18.20 8.63
CA VAL A 185 -3.63 -17.98 7.92
C VAL A 185 -2.75 -16.99 8.68
N ARG A 186 -3.31 -15.85 9.09
CA ARG A 186 -2.55 -14.82 9.83
C ARG A 186 -2.12 -15.30 11.22
N HIS A 187 -2.94 -16.12 11.88
CA HIS A 187 -2.62 -16.66 13.20
C HIS A 187 -1.47 -17.66 13.11
N ARG A 188 -1.55 -18.62 12.18
CA ARG A 188 -0.48 -19.59 11.88
C ARG A 188 0.84 -18.89 11.56
N ASN A 189 0.77 -17.83 10.75
CA ASN A 189 1.95 -17.11 10.28
C ASN A 189 2.34 -15.88 11.14
N ARG A 190 1.84 -15.76 12.39
CA ARG A 190 2.02 -14.54 13.21
C ARG A 190 3.49 -14.16 13.43
N LYS A 191 4.37 -15.13 13.66
CA LYS A 191 5.81 -14.89 13.86
C LYS A 191 6.44 -14.35 12.57
N ARG A 192 6.20 -15.04 11.45
CA ARG A 192 6.70 -14.65 10.13
C ARG A 192 6.18 -13.28 9.68
N ILE A 193 4.90 -12.96 9.91
CA ILE A 193 4.35 -11.62 9.66
C ILE A 193 5.11 -10.54 10.44
N LYS A 194 5.47 -10.80 11.70
CA LYS A 194 6.24 -9.85 12.52
C LYS A 194 7.66 -9.65 11.97
N GLU A 195 8.30 -10.69 11.47
CA GLU A 195 9.63 -10.63 10.87
C GLU A 195 9.59 -9.90 9.52
N LEU A 196 8.66 -10.25 8.63
CA LEU A 196 8.44 -9.57 7.35
C LEU A 196 8.09 -8.08 7.55
N THR A 197 7.31 -7.77 8.60
CA THR A 197 7.03 -6.36 8.99
C THR A 197 8.29 -5.59 9.33
N LYS A 198 9.27 -6.22 10.00
CA LYS A 198 10.57 -5.59 10.28
C LYS A 198 11.41 -5.48 9.00
N ARG A 199 11.43 -6.54 8.18
CA ARG A 199 12.17 -6.61 6.91
C ARG A 199 11.72 -5.55 5.90
N GLY A 200 10.41 -5.34 5.79
CA GLY A 200 9.82 -4.29 4.95
C GLY A 200 9.99 -2.86 5.51
N GLY A 201 10.59 -2.72 6.69
CA GLY A 201 11.08 -1.44 7.19
C GLY A 201 10.11 -0.64 8.06
N PRO A 202 10.49 0.60 8.41
CA PRO A 202 9.83 1.36 9.46
C PRO A 202 8.43 1.86 9.05
N ALA A 203 8.17 2.07 7.76
CA ALA A 203 6.84 2.42 7.25
C ALA A 203 5.83 1.26 7.42
N VAL A 204 6.24 0.01 7.18
CA VAL A 204 5.38 -1.18 7.43
C VAL A 204 5.10 -1.35 8.92
N THR A 205 6.11 -1.14 9.76
CA THR A 205 5.92 -1.09 11.22
C THR A 205 4.98 0.05 11.63
N GLY A 206 5.08 1.20 10.95
CA GLY A 206 4.18 2.33 11.10
C GLY A 206 2.73 2.00 10.73
N LEU A 207 2.52 1.25 9.65
CA LEU A 207 1.22 0.73 9.24
C LEU A 207 0.59 -0.14 10.33
N LYS A 208 1.33 -1.14 10.82
CA LYS A 208 0.86 -1.99 11.91
C LYS A 208 0.37 -1.14 13.09
N LYS A 209 1.21 -0.21 13.56
CA LYS A 209 0.88 0.66 14.70
C LYS A 209 -0.33 1.55 14.42
N ALA A 210 -0.48 2.07 13.21
CA ALA A 210 -1.60 2.92 12.81
C ALA A 210 -2.92 2.13 12.80
N LEU A 211 -2.91 0.90 12.26
CA LEU A 211 -4.08 0.02 12.25
C LEU A 211 -4.45 -0.44 13.66
N ASP A 212 -3.47 -0.79 14.50
CA ASP A 212 -3.70 -1.15 15.91
C ASP A 212 -4.36 0.01 16.67
N SER A 213 -3.84 1.25 16.52
CA SER A 213 -4.44 2.44 17.14
C SER A 213 -5.87 2.69 16.67
N ARG A 214 -6.15 2.51 15.38
CA ARG A 214 -7.51 2.66 14.82
C ARG A 214 -8.47 1.62 15.42
N ASN A 215 -8.05 0.36 15.48
CA ASN A 215 -8.89 -0.72 15.99
C ASN A 215 -9.16 -0.55 17.50
N ALA A 216 -8.16 -0.10 18.27
CA ALA A 216 -8.33 0.22 19.69
C ALA A 216 -9.35 1.36 19.90
N ALA A 217 -9.23 2.45 19.14
CA ALA A 217 -10.17 3.57 19.21
C ALA A 217 -11.61 3.15 18.87
N ALA A 218 -11.79 2.29 17.87
CA ALA A 218 -13.11 1.77 17.49
C ALA A 218 -13.73 0.87 18.57
N ALA A 219 -12.92 0.07 19.28
CA ALA A 219 -13.38 -0.76 20.38
C ALA A 219 -13.84 0.10 21.57
N SER A 220 -13.08 1.14 21.93
CA SER A 220 -13.45 2.07 23.00
C SER A 220 -14.74 2.84 22.72
N SER A 221 -14.97 3.28 21.47
CA SER A 221 -16.22 3.96 21.11
C SER A 221 -17.44 3.05 21.20
N ALA A 222 -17.29 1.75 20.89
CA ALA A 222 -18.38 0.78 20.96
C ALA A 222 -18.76 0.44 22.40
N SER A 223 -17.79 0.40 23.33
CA SER A 223 -18.08 0.21 24.76
C SER A 223 -18.76 1.43 25.38
N SER A 224 -18.43 2.65 24.95
CA SER A 224 -19.04 3.88 25.48
C SER A 224 -20.47 4.13 24.99
N SER A 225 -20.88 3.55 23.86
CA SER A 225 -22.28 3.61 23.38
C SER A 225 -23.19 2.55 23.98
N ALA A 226 -22.63 1.59 24.72
CA ALA A 226 -23.35 0.50 25.38
C ALA A 226 -23.48 0.70 26.90
N SER A 227 -23.00 1.84 27.42
CA SER A 227 -23.17 2.31 28.81
C SER A 227 -24.10 3.51 28.82
#